data_AF-A0A965GUE2-F1
#
_entry.id   AF-A0A965GUE2-F1
#
_cell.length_a   1.000
_cell.length_b   1.000
_cell.length_c   1.000
_cell.angle_alpha   90.00
_cell.angle_beta   90.00
_cell.angle_gamma   90.00
#
_symmetry.space_group_name_H-M   'P 1'
#
loop_
_entity.id
_entity.type
_entity.pdbx_description
1 polymer ?
#
loop_
_entity_poly.entity_id
_entity_poly.type
_entity_poly.pdbx_seq_one_letter_code
_entity_poly.pdbx_strand_id
1 'polypeptide(L)'
;MNNSPTWLTQEAYDRLKAELDNLINVERSAIAKKIQDAREEGDLKENGGYHAAKDQQGIIEARIARLNQILANSVIGESQESSDTVSQGMVITIDLNGKQMEFLLG
;
A
#
# COMPACT_ATOMS: atom_id res chain seq x y z
N MET A 1 18.95 -9.48 -6.59
CA MET A 1 18.39 -9.62 -5.23
C MET A 1 17.16 -10.50 -5.36
N ASN A 2 17.05 -11.55 -4.54
CA ASN A 2 16.10 -12.67 -4.72
C ASN A 2 14.66 -12.19 -4.96
N ASN A 3 14.16 -12.38 -6.18
CA ASN A 3 12.79 -12.01 -6.56
C ASN A 3 11.85 -13.18 -6.24
N SER A 4 11.81 -13.55 -4.96
CA SER A 4 10.90 -14.59 -4.49
C SER A 4 9.45 -14.13 -4.72
N PRO A 5 8.60 -14.92 -5.38
CA PRO A 5 7.23 -14.54 -5.64
C PRO A 5 6.51 -14.27 -4.30
N THR A 6 5.74 -13.18 -4.26
CA THR A 6 4.93 -12.84 -3.08
C THR A 6 3.67 -13.69 -3.10
N TRP A 7 3.52 -14.61 -2.16
CA TRP A 7 2.30 -15.41 -2.06
C TRP A 7 1.18 -14.60 -1.42
N LEU A 8 0.03 -14.56 -2.09
CA LEU A 8 -1.17 -13.88 -1.62
C LEU A 8 -2.37 -14.82 -1.72
N THR A 9 -3.28 -14.74 -0.74
CA THR A 9 -4.63 -15.27 -0.91
C THR A 9 -5.39 -14.39 -1.91
N GLN A 10 -6.43 -14.94 -2.54
CA GLN A 10 -7.29 -14.17 -3.45
C GLN A 10 -7.85 -12.91 -2.76
N GLU A 11 -8.29 -13.04 -1.51
CA GLU A 11 -8.82 -11.92 -0.73
C GLU A 11 -7.77 -10.83 -0.50
N ALA A 12 -6.53 -11.20 -0.15
CA ALA A 12 -5.45 -10.24 0.05
C ALA A 12 -5.10 -9.51 -1.27
N TYR A 13 -5.04 -10.24 -2.37
CA TYR A 13 -4.83 -9.67 -3.70
C TYR A 13 -5.93 -8.65 -4.05
N ASP A 14 -7.20 -9.01 -3.85
CA ASP A 14 -8.33 -8.15 -4.17
C ASP A 14 -8.35 -6.87 -3.32
N ARG A 15 -8.03 -6.97 -2.03
CA ARG A 15 -7.88 -5.81 -1.15
C ARG A 15 -6.77 -4.86 -1.62
N LEU A 16 -5.59 -5.40 -1.94
CA LEU A 16 -4.45 -4.59 -2.43
C LEU A 16 -4.75 -3.96 -3.79
N LYS A 17 -5.46 -4.67 -4.66
CA LYS A 17 -5.90 -4.16 -5.96
C LYS A 17 -6.95 -3.05 -5.81
N ALA A 18 -7.91 -3.22 -4.90
CA ALA A 18 -8.91 -2.19 -4.60
C ALA A 18 -8.25 -0.94 -4.00
N GLU A 19 -7.27 -1.11 -3.11
CA GLU A 19 -6.48 0.00 -2.59
C GLU A 19 -5.75 0.74 -3.71
N LEU A 20 -5.06 0.00 -4.60
CA LEU A 20 -4.34 0.57 -5.74
C LEU A 20 -5.29 1.37 -6.65
N ASP A 21 -6.46 0.82 -6.95
CA ASP A 21 -7.46 1.47 -7.79
C ASP A 21 -7.96 2.78 -7.17
N ASN A 22 -8.27 2.78 -5.87
CA ASN A 22 -8.66 3.99 -5.15
C ASN A 22 -7.54 5.05 -5.15
N LEU A 23 -6.29 4.63 -4.93
CA LEU A 23 -5.14 5.55 -4.93
C LEU A 23 -4.95 6.21 -6.30
N ILE A 24 -5.11 5.46 -7.40
CA ILE A 24 -4.91 5.97 -8.76
C ILE A 24 -6.09 6.84 -9.21
N ASN A 25 -7.32 6.38 -8.98
CA ASN A 25 -8.52 6.98 -9.57
C ASN A 25 -9.12 8.10 -8.71
N VAL A 26 -8.97 8.02 -7.38
CA VAL A 26 -9.58 8.96 -6.45
C VAL A 26 -8.52 9.87 -5.85
N GLU A 27 -7.58 9.31 -5.09
CA GLU A 27 -6.67 10.10 -4.26
C GLU A 27 -5.67 10.91 -5.09
N ARG A 28 -5.05 10.31 -6.11
CA ARG A 28 -4.10 10.99 -6.99
C ARG A 28 -4.73 12.20 -7.68
N SER A 29 -5.98 12.07 -8.14
CA SER A 29 -6.74 13.16 -8.76
C SER A 29 -7.09 14.26 -7.75
N ALA A 30 -7.53 13.87 -6.54
CA ALA A 30 -7.83 14.81 -5.47
C ALA A 30 -6.60 15.62 -5.04
N ILE A 31 -5.43 15.00 -4.95
CA ILE A 31 -4.16 15.70 -4.64
C ILE A 31 -3.77 16.65 -5.78
N ALA A 32 -3.89 16.20 -7.03
CA ALA A 32 -3.58 17.05 -8.19
C ALA A 32 -4.44 18.33 -8.17
N LYS A 33 -5.73 18.20 -7.85
CA LYS A 33 -6.63 19.34 -7.66
C LYS A 33 -6.18 20.25 -6.51
N LYS A 34 -5.87 19.69 -5.33
CA LYS A 34 -5.35 20.49 -4.18
C LYS A 34 -4.09 21.27 -4.53
N ILE A 35 -3.18 20.67 -5.29
CA ILE A 35 -1.96 21.35 -5.76
C ILE A 35 -2.34 22.50 -6.71
N GLN A 36 -3.29 22.28 -7.61
CA GLN A 36 -3.76 23.32 -8.53
C GLN A 36 -4.40 24.48 -7.76
N ASP A 37 -5.33 24.20 -6.86
CA ASP A 37 -6.03 25.21 -6.05
C ASP A 37 -5.00 26.03 -5.23
N ALA A 38 -4.02 25.37 -4.61
CA ALA A 38 -2.96 26.06 -3.85
C ALA A 38 -2.02 26.90 -4.74
N ARG A 39 -1.89 26.59 -6.04
CA ARG A 39 -1.15 27.43 -7.01
C ARG A 39 -1.89 28.69 -7.40
N GLU A 40 -3.22 28.66 -7.36
CA GLU A 40 -4.06 29.81 -7.67
C GLU A 40 -4.08 30.82 -6.51
N GLU A 41 -3.80 30.39 -5.27
CA GLU A 41 -3.68 31.26 -4.08
C GLU A 41 -2.43 32.17 -4.06
N GLY A 42 -1.52 32.04 -5.03
CA GLY A 42 -0.42 33.00 -5.22
C GLY A 42 0.93 32.52 -4.67
N ASP A 43 1.40 33.11 -3.56
CA ASP A 43 2.78 32.90 -3.10
C ASP A 43 3.03 31.48 -2.57
N LEU A 44 3.51 30.63 -3.46
CA LEU A 44 3.82 29.22 -3.21
C LEU A 44 4.92 29.02 -2.18
N LYS A 45 5.76 30.03 -1.93
CA LYS A 45 6.94 29.89 -1.09
C LYS A 45 6.59 29.85 0.40
N GLU A 46 5.45 30.44 0.78
CA GLU A 46 4.91 30.40 2.14
C GLU A 46 3.61 29.59 2.24
N ASN A 47 3.07 29.11 1.11
CA ASN A 47 1.85 28.30 1.10
C ASN A 47 2.12 26.89 1.66
N GLY A 48 1.87 26.72 2.96
CA GLY A 48 1.96 25.43 3.64
C GLY A 48 1.05 24.36 3.04
N GLY A 49 -0.08 24.75 2.45
CA GLY A 49 -1.00 23.86 1.74
C GLY A 49 -0.39 23.28 0.47
N TYR A 50 0.35 24.08 -0.30
CA TYR A 50 1.07 23.62 -1.49
C TYR A 50 2.14 22.59 -1.12
N HIS A 51 2.97 22.89 -0.13
CA HIS A 51 4.01 21.98 0.35
C HIS A 51 3.42 20.67 0.88
N ALA A 52 2.40 20.74 1.73
CA ALA A 52 1.70 19.56 2.25
C ALA A 52 1.10 18.70 1.13
N ALA A 53 0.49 19.32 0.10
CA ALA A 53 -0.07 18.60 -1.03
C ALA A 53 1.00 17.92 -1.89
N LYS A 54 2.17 18.55 -2.06
CA LYS A 54 3.33 17.96 -2.75
C LYS A 54 3.93 16.78 -1.98
N ASP A 55 4.02 16.87 -0.66
CA ASP A 55 4.50 15.77 0.18
C ASP A 55 3.51 14.59 0.15
N GLN A 56 2.21 14.89 0.27
CA GLN A 56 1.16 13.88 0.16
C GLN A 56 1.19 13.18 -1.22
N GLN A 57 1.44 13.94 -2.29
CA GLN A 57 1.65 13.37 -3.63
C GLN A 57 2.79 12.35 -3.61
N GLY A 58 3.95 12.71 -3.05
CA GLY A 58 5.11 11.82 -2.97
C GLY A 58 4.82 10.51 -2.20
N ILE A 59 4.12 10.61 -1.07
CA ILE A 59 3.72 9.45 -0.26
C ILE A 59 2.80 8.51 -1.05
N ILE A 60 1.79 9.05 -1.73
CA ILE A 60 0.86 8.23 -2.51
C ILE A 60 1.58 7.59 -3.71
N GLU A 61 2.44 8.31 -4.42
CA GLU A 61 3.21 7.75 -5.53
C GLU A 61 4.11 6.60 -5.06
N ALA A 62 4.77 6.74 -3.90
CA ALA A 62 5.56 5.67 -3.31
C ALA A 62 4.70 4.44 -2.96
N ARG A 63 3.48 4.64 -2.43
CA ARG A 63 2.54 3.54 -2.12
C ARG A 63 2.07 2.84 -3.39
N ILE A 64 1.70 3.59 -4.43
CA ILE A 64 1.30 3.06 -5.74
C ILE A 64 2.43 2.22 -6.35
N ALA A 65 3.66 2.71 -6.33
CA ALA A 65 4.82 1.98 -6.82
C ALA A 65 5.02 0.65 -6.08
N ARG A 66 4.92 0.67 -4.74
CA ARG A 66 5.03 -0.52 -3.90
C ARG A 66 3.92 -1.54 -4.19
N LEU A 67 2.67 -1.10 -4.27
CA LEU A 67 1.53 -1.97 -4.57
C LEU A 67 1.65 -2.61 -5.95
N ASN A 68 2.06 -1.83 -6.96
CA ASN A 68 2.33 -2.37 -8.30
C ASN A 68 3.43 -3.44 -8.27
N GLN A 69 4.51 -3.22 -7.52
CA GLN A 69 5.58 -4.20 -7.39
C GLN A 69 5.10 -5.49 -6.70
N ILE A 70 4.30 -5.37 -5.64
CA ILE A 70 3.73 -6.52 -4.92
C ILE A 70 2.81 -7.31 -5.86
N LEU A 71 1.84 -6.64 -6.48
CA LEU A 71 0.85 -7.28 -7.35
C LEU A 71 1.49 -7.93 -8.58
N ALA A 72 2.48 -7.27 -9.20
CA ALA A 72 3.18 -7.78 -10.37
C ALA A 72 4.02 -9.04 -10.10
N ASN A 73 4.55 -9.19 -8.89
CA ASN A 73 5.34 -10.35 -8.48
C ASN A 73 4.56 -11.35 -7.63
N SER A 74 3.23 -11.17 -7.53
CA SER A 74 2.40 -12.02 -6.68
C SER A 74 1.97 -13.31 -7.37
N VAL A 75 1.88 -14.37 -6.58
CA VAL A 75 1.24 -15.64 -6.96
C VAL A 75 0.04 -15.83 -6.07
N ILE A 76 -1.14 -16.00 -6.69
CA ILE A 76 -2.39 -16.27 -5.96
C ILE A 76 -2.44 -17.77 -5.68
N GLY A 77 -2.55 -18.12 -4.41
CA GLY A 77 -2.69 -19.50 -3.96
C GLY A 77 -3.76 -19.62 -2.87
N GLU A 78 -4.31 -20.81 -2.74
CA GLU A 78 -5.04 -21.18 -1.52
C GLU A 78 -4.01 -21.35 -0.41
N SER A 79 -4.31 -20.85 0.79
CA SER A 79 -3.52 -21.21 1.97
C SER A 79 -3.46 -22.73 2.02
N GLN A 80 -2.28 -23.30 1.77
CA GLN A 80 -2.03 -24.69 2.06
C GLN A 80 -2.28 -24.81 3.57
N GLU A 81 -3.42 -25.40 3.94
CA GLU A 81 -3.65 -25.86 5.30
C GLU A 81 -2.36 -26.56 5.74
N SER A 82 -1.71 -26.02 6.78
CA SER A 82 -0.44 -26.51 7.32
C SER A 82 0.74 -26.57 6.34
N SER A 83 1.41 -25.44 6.12
CA SER A 83 2.87 -25.50 6.10
C SER A 83 3.36 -25.01 7.46
N ASP A 84 3.93 -25.91 8.27
CA ASP A 84 4.65 -25.65 9.53
C ASP A 84 5.87 -24.72 9.35
N THR A 85 5.99 -24.04 8.19
CA THR A 85 7.15 -23.25 7.80
C THR A 85 6.72 -21.83 7.47
N VAL A 86 6.86 -20.94 8.46
CA VAL A 86 6.71 -19.49 8.28
C VAL A 86 7.93 -18.90 7.59
N SER A 87 7.69 -18.12 6.54
CA SER A 87 8.74 -17.48 5.72
C SER A 87 8.79 -15.97 5.95
N GLN A 88 9.96 -15.38 5.72
CA GLN A 88 10.20 -13.93 5.86
C GLN A 88 9.25 -13.12 4.96
N GLY A 89 8.58 -12.12 5.53
CA GLY A 89 7.56 -11.29 4.87
C GLY A 89 6.11 -11.71 5.13
N MET A 90 5.86 -12.82 5.82
CA MET A 90 4.50 -13.20 6.23
C MET A 90 4.01 -12.38 7.43
N VAL A 91 2.73 -12.03 7.41
CA VAL A 91 2.01 -11.56 8.59
C VAL A 91 1.37 -12.77 9.26
N ILE A 92 1.82 -13.11 10.46
CA ILE A 92 1.24 -14.18 11.27
C ILE A 92 0.22 -13.57 12.21
N THR A 93 -0.99 -14.14 12.25
CA THR A 93 -1.95 -13.87 13.32
C THR A 93 -1.82 -14.97 14.37
N ILE A 94 -1.44 -14.59 15.58
CA ILE A 94 -1.37 -15.51 16.72
C ILE A 94 -2.59 -15.23 17.62
N ASP A 95 -3.39 -16.26 17.91
CA ASP A 95 -4.38 -16.22 18.98
C ASP A 95 -3.74 -16.67 20.29
N LEU A 96 -3.68 -15.77 21.27
CA LEU A 96 -3.31 -16.11 22.64
C LEU A 96 -4.51 -15.84 23.55
N ASN A 97 -5.18 -16.91 23.96
CA ASN A 97 -6.34 -16.86 24.86
C ASN A 97 -7.46 -15.92 24.35
N GLY A 98 -7.81 -16.03 23.06
CA GLY A 98 -8.88 -15.24 22.43
C GLY A 98 -8.48 -13.82 22.04
N LYS A 99 -7.19 -13.49 22.14
CA LYS A 99 -6.63 -12.21 21.71
C LYS A 99 -5.75 -12.43 20.49
N GLN A 100 -6.25 -12.01 19.33
CA GLN A 100 -5.52 -12.09 18.07
C GLN A 100 -4.50 -10.95 17.99
N MET A 101 -3.26 -11.29 17.64
CA MET A 101 -2.17 -10.34 17.42
C MET A 101 -1.48 -10.64 16.10
N GLU A 102 -1.30 -9.61 15.28
CA GLU A 102 -0.62 -9.70 13.99
C GLU A 102 0.85 -9.31 14.13
N PHE A 103 1.74 -10.15 13.56
CA PHE A 103 3.17 -9.92 13.55
C PHE A 103 3.70 -10.03 12.12
N LEU A 104 4.42 -9.01 11.67
CA LEU A 104 5.19 -9.07 10.43
C LEU A 104 6.55 -9.69 10.73
N LEU A 105 6.84 -10.85 10.14
CA LEU A 105 8.19 -11.42 10.16
C LEU A 105 9.09 -10.69 9.17
N GLY A 106 10.02 -9.90 9.70
CA GLY A 106 11.01 -9.12 8.95
C GLY A 106 12.22 -9.92 8.49
#